data_AF-A0A0A8WKR5-F1
#
_entry.id   AF-A0A0A8WKR5-F1
#
_cell.length_a   1.000
_cell.length_b   1.000
_cell.length_c   1.000
_cell.angle_alpha   90.00
_cell.angle_beta   90.00
_cell.angle_gamma   90.00
#
_symmetry.space_group_name_H-M   'P 1'
#
loop_
_entity.id
_entity.type
_entity.pdbx_description
1 polymer ?
#
loop_
_entity_poly.entity_id
_entity_poly.type
_entity_poly.pdbx_seq_one_letter_code
_entity_poly.pdbx_strand_id
1 'polypeptide(L)'
;MIEEERISRIDIESRKISSVGGVRVGDTEEAVKKAFPGKVNEQVHPYIGKDGKYLIVKTKPGFGYIFETEKGKITSFRSGRFDSVQYIEGCN
;
A
#
# COMPACT_ATOMS: atom_id res chain seq x y z
N MET A 1 -11.92 -5.10 3.46
CA MET A 1 -12.62 -4.52 4.63
C MET A 1 -13.92 -3.88 4.19
N ILE A 2 -14.98 -4.06 4.96
CA ILE A 2 -16.27 -3.40 4.78
C ILE A 2 -16.55 -2.57 6.03
N GLU A 3 -16.90 -1.30 5.84
CA GLU A 3 -17.30 -0.37 6.90
C GLU A 3 -18.57 0.34 6.42
N GLU A 4 -19.56 0.50 7.30
CA GLU A 4 -20.84 1.14 6.95
C GLU A 4 -21.45 0.56 5.65
N GLU A 5 -21.45 -0.77 5.54
CA GLU A 5 -21.98 -1.51 4.38
C GLU A 5 -21.27 -1.21 3.05
N ARG A 6 -20.06 -0.62 3.09
CA ARG A 6 -19.26 -0.28 1.90
C ARG A 6 -17.86 -0.87 1.96
N ILE A 7 -17.32 -1.27 0.80
CA ILE A 7 -15.92 -1.66 0.70
C ILE A 7 -15.03 -0.44 0.96
N SER A 8 -14.32 -0.46 2.09
CA SER A 8 -13.45 0.64 2.51
C SER A 8 -11.98 0.37 2.19
N ARG A 9 -11.58 -0.90 2.15
CA ARG A 9 -10.22 -1.35 1.83
C ARG A 9 -10.25 -2.66 1.06
N ILE A 10 -9.32 -2.80 0.12
CA ILE A 10 -8.98 -4.06 -0.54
C ILE A 10 -7.49 -4.33 -0.29
N ASP A 11 -7.20 -5.55 0.13
CA ASP A 11 -5.86 -6.08 0.34
C ASP A 11 -5.49 -6.91 -0.91
N ILE A 12 -4.33 -6.61 -1.50
CA ILE A 12 -3.93 -7.13 -2.81
C ILE A 12 -2.58 -7.82 -2.67
N GLU A 13 -2.59 -9.14 -2.79
CA GLU A 13 -1.41 -10.00 -2.75
C GLU A 13 -1.08 -10.62 -4.12
N SER A 14 -2.01 -10.50 -5.08
CA SER A 14 -1.84 -11.08 -6.42
C SER A 14 -1.19 -10.10 -7.40
N ARG A 15 -0.16 -10.57 -8.12
CA ARG A 15 0.46 -9.85 -9.26
C ARG A 15 -0.53 -9.53 -10.41
N LYS A 16 -1.67 -10.22 -10.46
CA LYS A 16 -2.69 -10.03 -11.52
C LYS A 16 -3.38 -8.66 -11.43
N ILE A 17 -3.41 -8.05 -10.25
CA ILE A 17 -4.06 -6.74 -10.02
C ILE A 17 -3.00 -5.65 -9.97
N SER A 18 -3.27 -4.53 -10.66
CA SER A 18 -2.42 -3.33 -10.65
C SER A 18 -3.11 -2.17 -9.97
N SER A 19 -2.32 -1.27 -9.36
CA SER A 19 -2.78 0.05 -8.95
C SER A 19 -3.08 0.95 -10.17
N VAL A 20 -3.67 2.13 -9.94
CA VAL A 20 -3.90 3.14 -10.99
C VAL A 20 -2.59 3.66 -11.60
N GLY A 21 -1.45 3.47 -10.91
CA GLY A 21 -0.10 3.77 -11.42
C GLY A 21 0.62 2.60 -12.08
N GLY A 22 -0.06 1.46 -12.30
CA GLY A 22 0.51 0.27 -12.94
C GLY A 22 1.37 -0.62 -12.04
N VAL A 23 1.61 -0.22 -10.79
CA VAL A 23 2.37 -0.99 -9.79
C VAL A 23 1.65 -2.27 -9.41
N ARG A 24 2.39 -3.38 -9.32
CA ARG A 24 1.91 -4.73 -8.99
C ARG A 24 2.79 -5.37 -7.91
N VAL A 25 2.27 -6.45 -7.31
CA VAL A 25 3.08 -7.33 -6.44
C VAL A 25 4.27 -7.90 -7.21
N GLY A 26 5.45 -7.84 -6.58
CA GLY A 26 6.75 -8.21 -7.12
C GLY A 26 7.51 -7.09 -7.85
N ASP A 27 6.91 -5.91 -8.04
CA ASP A 27 7.62 -4.73 -8.53
C ASP A 27 8.53 -4.15 -7.43
N THR A 28 9.44 -3.24 -7.80
CA THR A 28 10.40 -2.63 -6.86
C THR A 28 9.87 -1.36 -6.20
N GLU A 29 10.51 -0.93 -5.11
CA GLU A 29 10.22 0.37 -4.48
C GLU A 29 10.36 1.54 -5.47
N GLU A 30 11.36 1.48 -6.36
CA GLU A 30 11.58 2.49 -7.41
C GLU A 30 10.40 2.57 -8.39
N ALA A 31 9.76 1.44 -8.71
CA ALA A 31 8.58 1.44 -9.56
C ALA A 31 7.43 2.24 -8.92
N VAL A 32 7.26 2.14 -7.59
CA VAL A 32 6.28 2.94 -6.84
C VAL A 32 6.63 4.42 -6.89
N LYS A 33 7.90 4.77 -6.63
CA LYS A 33 8.37 6.17 -6.68
C LYS A 33 8.17 6.80 -8.05
N LYS A 34 8.42 6.03 -9.12
CA LYS A 34 8.20 6.45 -10.50
C LYS A 34 6.73 6.62 -10.83
N ALA A 35 5.87 5.73 -10.34
CA ALA A 35 4.43 5.81 -10.55
C ALA A 35 3.76 6.96 -9.78
N PHE A 36 4.32 7.35 -8.63
CA PHE A 36 3.76 8.37 -7.74
C PHE A 36 4.80 9.44 -7.35
N PRO A 37 5.33 10.20 -8.32
CA PRO A 37 6.41 11.16 -8.06
C PRO A 37 5.98 12.22 -7.05
N GLY A 38 6.80 12.42 -6.02
CA GLY A 38 6.56 13.40 -4.95
C GLY A 38 5.43 13.05 -3.98
N LYS A 39 4.83 11.86 -4.08
CA LYS A 39 3.68 11.45 -3.24
C LYS A 39 3.97 10.28 -2.30
N VAL A 40 5.15 9.67 -2.39
CA VAL A 40 5.53 8.52 -1.57
C VAL A 40 6.13 8.98 -0.25
N ASN A 41 5.53 8.55 0.85
CA ASN A 41 6.13 8.62 2.18
C ASN A 41 6.59 7.22 2.61
N GLU A 42 7.84 7.08 3.02
CA GLU A 42 8.41 5.80 3.45
C GLU A 42 8.38 5.67 4.97
N GLN A 43 7.95 4.52 5.47
CA GLN A 43 8.08 4.15 6.88
C GLN A 43 8.69 2.76 7.00
N VAL A 44 9.46 2.52 8.06
CA VAL A 44 10.01 1.18 8.35
C VAL A 44 8.85 0.24 8.64
N HIS A 45 8.92 -0.99 8.12
CA HIS A 45 7.87 -1.97 8.35
C HIS A 45 7.81 -2.36 9.85
N PRO A 46 6.62 -2.35 10.49
CA PRO A 46 6.51 -2.53 11.94
C PRO A 46 6.98 -3.92 12.42
N TYR A 47 6.79 -4.96 11.60
CA TYR A 47 7.12 -6.34 11.97
C TYR A 47 8.49 -6.87 11.50
N ILE A 48 8.96 -6.47 10.31
CA ILE A 48 10.22 -6.98 9.71
C ILE A 48 11.34 -5.93 9.73
N GLY A 49 11.11 -4.78 10.39
CA GLY A 49 12.13 -3.76 10.61
C GLY A 49 12.79 -3.30 9.32
N LYS A 50 14.12 -3.21 9.33
CA LYS A 50 14.93 -2.70 8.19
C LYS A 50 14.81 -3.54 6.90
N ASP A 51 14.30 -4.76 6.99
CA ASP A 51 14.18 -5.64 5.83
C ASP A 51 12.92 -5.35 5.00
N GLY A 52 12.05 -4.44 5.47
CA GLY A 52 10.87 -4.00 4.74
C GLY A 52 10.44 -2.57 5.02
N LYS A 53 9.55 -2.06 4.17
CA LYS A 53 8.99 -0.71 4.30
C LYS A 53 7.51 -0.68 3.98
N TYR A 54 6.86 0.35 4.50
CA TYR A 54 5.60 0.86 3.99
C TYR A 54 5.86 2.05 3.07
N LEU A 55 5.42 1.94 1.83
CA LEU A 55 5.37 3.05 0.89
C LEU A 55 3.94 3.58 0.85
N ILE A 56 3.71 4.69 1.55
CA ILE A 56 2.39 5.27 1.76
C ILE A 56 2.15 6.34 0.70
N VAL A 57 1.06 6.20 -0.05
CA VAL A 57 0.71 7.09 -1.16
C VAL A 57 -0.69 7.63 -0.97
N LYS A 58 -0.82 8.96 -0.87
CA LYS A 58 -2.12 9.65 -0.95
C LYS A 58 -2.46 9.95 -2.41
N THR A 59 -3.68 9.63 -2.84
CA THR A 59 -4.11 9.79 -4.24
C THR A 59 -5.12 10.93 -4.40
N LYS A 60 -6.42 10.61 -4.36
CA LYS A 60 -7.52 11.57 -4.28
C LYS A 60 -7.84 11.88 -2.80
N PRO A 61 -8.53 12.99 -2.49
CA PRO A 61 -8.91 13.31 -1.11
C PRO A 61 -9.59 12.11 -0.43
N GLY A 62 -9.04 11.68 0.71
CA GLY A 62 -9.56 10.57 1.50
C GLY A 62 -9.23 9.17 0.99
N PHE A 63 -8.38 8.98 -0.02
CA PHE A 63 -8.00 7.66 -0.51
C PHE A 63 -6.48 7.52 -0.72
N GLY A 64 -6.00 6.28 -0.65
CA GLY A 64 -4.59 6.01 -0.88
C GLY A 64 -4.23 4.55 -1.02
N TYR A 65 -2.93 4.33 -1.06
CA TYR A 65 -2.28 3.04 -1.04
C TYR A 65 -1.30 2.95 0.13
N ILE A 66 -1.12 1.73 0.64
CA ILE A 66 0.07 1.33 1.40
C ILE A 66 0.65 0.13 0.68
N PHE A 67 1.84 0.28 0.09
CA PHE A 67 2.59 -0.86 -0.44
C PHE A 67 3.51 -1.39 0.64
N GLU A 68 3.42 -2.68 0.92
CA GLU A 68 4.29 -3.38 1.84
C GLU A 68 5.44 -3.98 1.04
N THR A 69 6.67 -3.76 1.51
CA THR A 69 7.87 -4.22 0.83
C THR A 69 8.69 -5.11 1.73
N GLU A 70 9.36 -6.08 1.12
CA GLU A 70 10.41 -6.88 1.74
C GLU A 70 11.57 -6.97 0.74
N LYS A 71 12.80 -6.70 1.20
CA LYS A 71 14.02 -6.72 0.38
C LYS A 71 13.89 -5.91 -0.91
N GLY A 72 13.24 -4.75 -0.82
CA GLY A 72 13.05 -3.81 -1.92
C GLY A 72 11.97 -4.19 -2.94
N LYS A 73 11.18 -5.24 -2.68
CA LYS A 73 10.08 -5.67 -3.55
C LYS A 73 8.75 -5.61 -2.84
N ILE A 74 7.70 -5.27 -3.59
CA ILE A 74 6.33 -5.25 -3.08
C ILE A 74 5.86 -6.68 -2.88
N THR A 75 5.44 -7.01 -1.66
CA THR A 75 4.89 -8.31 -1.29
C THR A 75 3.36 -8.28 -1.27
N SER A 76 2.77 -7.15 -0.88
CA SER A 76 1.34 -6.88 -0.92
C SER A 76 1.10 -5.37 -0.97
N PHE A 77 -0.14 -4.97 -1.24
CA PHE A 77 -0.54 -3.58 -1.03
C PHE A 77 -2.03 -3.45 -0.73
N ARG A 78 -2.36 -2.38 -0.01
CA ARG A 78 -3.73 -2.02 0.36
C ARG A 78 -4.18 -0.84 -0.46
N SER A 79 -5.44 -0.82 -0.86
CA SER A 79 -6.07 0.32 -1.55
C SER A 79 -7.45 0.60 -0.97
N GLY A 80 -7.78 1.88 -0.77
CA GLY A 80 -9.07 2.24 -0.20
C GLY A 80 -9.12 3.63 0.39
N ARG A 81 -10.07 3.84 1.30
CA ARG A 81 -10.13 5.01 2.18
C ARG A 81 -8.80 5.13 2.93
N PHE A 82 -8.27 6.34 3.01
CA PHE A 82 -6.91 6.56 3.52
C PHE A 82 -6.78 6.11 4.97
N ASP A 83 -7.80 6.31 5.80
CA ASP A 83 -7.79 5.89 7.20
C ASP A 83 -7.84 4.36 7.28
N SER A 84 -8.74 3.72 6.52
CA SER A 84 -8.91 2.26 6.52
C SER A 84 -7.66 1.50 6.05
N VAL A 85 -6.87 2.05 5.11
CA VAL A 85 -5.63 1.38 4.67
C VAL A 85 -4.54 1.39 5.74
N GLN A 86 -4.58 2.31 6.72
CA GLN A 86 -3.59 2.39 7.81
C GLN A 86 -3.76 1.29 8.87
N TYR A 87 -4.93 0.66 8.96
CA TYR A 87 -5.17 -0.38 9.96
C TYR A 87 -4.24 -1.59 9.77
N ILE A 88 -3.56 -1.97 10.85
CA ILE A 88 -2.75 -3.20 10.99
C ILE A 88 -3.52 -4.23 11.84
N GLU A 89 -3.03 -5.46 11.94
CA GLU A 89 -3.70 -6.55 12.68
C GLU A 89 -4.19 -6.09 14.06
N GLY A 90 -5.48 -6.30 14.35
CA GLY A 90 -6.11 -5.93 15.61
C GLY A 90 -6.67 -4.50 15.69
N CYS A 91 -6.50 -3.67 14.67
CA CYS A 91 -7.18 -2.37 14.55
C CYS A 91 -8.54 -2.52 13.86
N ASN A 92 -9.61 -2.01 14.48
CA ASN A 92 -10.97 -1.89 13.93
C ASN A 92 -11.48 -0.46 14.09
#